data_AF-A0A4U0VLX9-F1
#
_entry.id   AF-A0A4U0VLX9-F1
#
_cell.length_a   1.000
_cell.length_b   1.000
_cell.length_c   1.000
_cell.angle_alpha   90.00
_cell.angle_beta   90.00
_cell.angle_gamma   90.00
#
_symmetry.space_group_name_H-M   'P 1'
#
loop_
_entity.id
_entity.type
_entity.pdbx_description
1 polymer ?
#
loop_
_entity_poly.entity_id
_entity_poly.type
_entity_poly.pdbx_seq_one_letter_code
_entity_poly.pdbx_strand_id
1 'polypeptide(L)'
;MSSKMNRSTVFNPEREPLRNHPSLHLAPSTVGGPFHFLNPTQAHYRHDQTAPGKPSSSHDGSDDAEQQGTPEVTGSSSGVAYKWTSRNNRKGRHTLVVKPSPAGANQGSSGPPPKDGVRQVMGGVLKMFTYYPFWDVSWLVAYVFTIGSIVWVINAFFSLLPLTNPGTTFAGETLYGGGITAFIGATIFEFGSVLLMLEAFNENRAGCFGWALEHVYEDHIEQQGGNRLAPSDDCTHHHNKRNLAGKSATADDSAPTNEKSSPASPANSAPPGAASWVWWPSWHELTTHHLHDLGFLACSAQMFGASVFWISGFTALPGIYNVILNNTPVLNGIYWVPQVVGGSGFIVSGTLFMIETQKRWYLPALRELGWHIGMWNLIGGVGFTLCPIFGFGTAEWRVLQSSASTFWGEY
;
A
#
# COMPACT_ATOMS: atom_id res chain seq x y z
N MET A 1 -30.94 -1.07 -25.25
CA MET A 1 -30.40 -0.23 -24.16
C MET A 1 -29.17 -0.92 -23.61
N SER A 2 -27.97 -0.40 -23.87
CA SER A 2 -26.73 -0.96 -23.32
C SER A 2 -26.69 -0.65 -21.82
N SER A 3 -26.73 -1.70 -20.99
CA SER A 3 -26.54 -1.56 -19.54
C SER A 3 -25.17 -0.92 -19.30
N LYS A 4 -25.15 0.32 -18.83
CA LYS A 4 -23.91 1.03 -18.47
C LYS A 4 -23.20 0.21 -17.40
N MET A 5 -22.10 -0.45 -17.75
CA MET A 5 -21.36 -1.30 -16.81
C MET A 5 -20.83 -0.45 -15.65
N ASN A 6 -20.88 -1.01 -14.44
CA ASN A 6 -20.36 -0.34 -13.24
C ASN A 6 -18.84 -0.21 -13.35
N ARG A 7 -18.30 0.97 -13.01
CA ARG A 7 -16.85 1.25 -13.06
C ARG A 7 -16.05 0.26 -12.21
N SER A 8 -16.60 -0.18 -11.09
CA SER A 8 -15.95 -1.13 -10.18
C SER A 8 -15.79 -2.54 -10.74
N THR A 9 -16.36 -2.84 -11.91
CA THR A 9 -16.38 -4.18 -12.50
C THR A 9 -15.57 -4.29 -13.79
N VAL A 10 -15.01 -3.17 -14.28
CA VAL A 10 -14.28 -3.12 -15.55
C VAL A 10 -13.12 -2.12 -15.42
N PHE A 11 -11.94 -2.50 -15.91
CA PHE A 11 -10.81 -1.56 -16.01
C PHE A 11 -10.96 -0.65 -17.22
N ASN A 12 -10.42 0.56 -17.12
CA ASN A 12 -10.18 1.36 -18.32
C ASN A 12 -9.18 0.59 -19.22
N PRO A 13 -9.46 0.34 -20.51
CA PRO A 13 -8.57 -0.41 -21.41
C PRO A 13 -7.13 0.11 -21.44
N GLU A 14 -6.94 1.42 -21.24
CA GLU A 14 -5.61 2.02 -21.22
C GLU A 14 -4.82 1.75 -19.93
N ARG A 15 -5.51 1.34 -18.86
CA ARG A 15 -4.95 1.16 -17.50
C ARG A 15 -5.25 -0.22 -16.91
N GLU A 16 -5.64 -1.18 -17.76
CA GLU A 16 -5.74 -2.57 -17.30
C GLU A 16 -4.38 -3.03 -16.77
N PRO A 17 -4.32 -3.47 -15.50
CA PRO A 17 -3.07 -3.99 -14.93
C PRO A 17 -2.56 -5.17 -15.74
N LEU A 18 -1.24 -5.28 -15.90
CA LEU A 18 -0.58 -6.42 -16.54
C LEU A 18 -1.02 -6.72 -17.98
N ARG A 19 -1.70 -5.80 -18.68
CA ARG A 19 -2.17 -5.98 -20.07
C ARG A 19 -1.07 -6.35 -21.08
N ASN A 20 0.18 -6.01 -20.77
CA ASN A 20 1.33 -6.26 -21.64
C ASN A 20 1.94 -7.66 -21.42
N HIS A 21 1.44 -8.44 -20.46
CA HIS A 21 2.00 -9.75 -20.13
C HIS A 21 1.29 -10.83 -20.96
N PRO A 22 1.95 -11.42 -21.97
CA PRO A 22 1.29 -12.27 -22.96
C PRO A 22 0.75 -13.59 -22.38
N SER A 23 1.27 -14.02 -21.23
CA SER A 23 0.87 -15.25 -20.55
C SER A 23 -0.23 -15.08 -19.49
N LEU A 24 -0.64 -13.85 -19.17
CA LEU A 24 -1.62 -13.56 -18.14
C LEU A 24 -2.90 -12.99 -18.74
N HIS A 25 -4.00 -13.71 -18.52
CA HIS A 25 -5.32 -13.28 -18.97
C HIS A 25 -6.21 -12.90 -17.79
N LEU A 26 -6.75 -11.69 -17.85
CA LEU A 26 -7.73 -11.20 -16.88
C LEU A 26 -8.96 -12.11 -16.87
N ALA A 27 -9.41 -12.53 -15.69
CA ALA A 27 -10.68 -13.21 -15.51
C ALA A 27 -11.78 -12.17 -15.21
N PRO A 28 -12.64 -11.78 -16.18
CA PRO A 28 -13.52 -10.62 -16.02
C PRO A 28 -14.51 -10.75 -14.85
N SER A 29 -14.94 -11.97 -14.54
CA SER A 29 -15.85 -12.26 -13.42
C SER A 29 -15.25 -12.02 -12.03
N THR A 30 -13.93 -11.79 -11.94
CA THR A 30 -13.22 -11.56 -10.68
C THR A 30 -12.89 -10.09 -10.44
N VAL A 31 -13.15 -9.23 -11.42
CA VAL A 31 -12.97 -7.78 -11.30
C VAL A 31 -14.05 -7.23 -10.38
N GLY A 32 -13.64 -6.54 -9.32
CA GLY A 32 -14.58 -6.00 -8.37
C GLY A 32 -13.99 -4.86 -7.54
N GLY A 33 -14.89 -4.10 -6.93
CA GLY A 33 -14.58 -3.05 -5.98
C GLY A 33 -15.78 -2.78 -5.07
N PRO A 34 -15.57 -2.10 -3.94
CA PRO A 34 -16.58 -1.88 -2.92
C PRO A 34 -17.69 -0.89 -3.34
N PHE A 35 -17.39 0.04 -4.27
CA PHE A 35 -18.31 1.08 -4.73
C PHE A 35 -18.40 1.13 -6.26
N HIS A 36 -19.62 1.10 -6.80
CA HIS A 36 -19.87 0.99 -8.25
C HIS A 36 -19.30 2.14 -9.11
N PHE A 37 -19.10 3.32 -8.52
CA PHE A 37 -18.61 4.53 -9.20
C PHE A 37 -17.07 4.71 -9.12
N LEU A 38 -16.38 3.89 -8.33
CA LEU A 38 -14.93 3.89 -8.19
C LEU A 38 -14.29 2.79 -9.03
N ASN A 39 -12.97 2.87 -9.19
CA ASN A 39 -12.18 1.88 -9.90
C ASN A 39 -12.19 0.52 -9.15
N PRO A 40 -11.97 -0.60 -9.86
CA PRO A 40 -11.85 -1.91 -9.23
C PRO A 40 -10.67 -1.94 -8.25
N THR A 41 -10.84 -2.59 -7.10
CA THR A 41 -9.78 -2.79 -6.09
C THR A 41 -9.16 -4.17 -6.13
N GLN A 42 -9.74 -5.11 -6.89
CA GLN A 42 -9.27 -6.49 -6.99
C GLN A 42 -9.60 -7.11 -8.35
N ALA A 43 -8.72 -8.00 -8.81
CA ALA A 43 -8.90 -8.82 -10.01
C ALA A 43 -8.01 -10.06 -9.96
N HIS A 44 -8.40 -11.14 -10.64
CA HIS A 44 -7.58 -12.33 -10.82
C HIS A 44 -7.16 -12.51 -12.27
N TYR A 45 -5.93 -12.96 -12.48
CA TYR A 45 -5.37 -13.30 -13.77
C TYR A 45 -5.02 -14.79 -13.79
N ARG A 46 -5.29 -15.45 -14.92
CA ARG A 46 -4.95 -16.85 -15.16
C ARG A 46 -3.71 -16.93 -16.03
N HIS A 47 -2.87 -17.93 -15.76
CA HIS A 47 -1.72 -18.21 -16.60
C HIS A 47 -2.11 -19.20 -17.69
N ASP A 48 -1.80 -18.89 -18.94
CA ASP A 48 -1.91 -19.87 -20.01
C ASP A 48 -0.63 -20.73 -20.02
N GLN A 49 -0.76 -22.04 -19.84
CA GLN A 49 0.33 -22.95 -20.14
C GLN A 49 0.11 -23.45 -21.56
N THR A 50 0.81 -22.87 -22.52
CA THR A 50 0.98 -23.52 -23.82
C THR A 50 1.70 -24.85 -23.55
N ALA A 51 0.96 -25.95 -23.64
CA ALA A 51 1.55 -27.27 -23.64
C ALA A 51 2.62 -27.34 -24.74
N PRO A 52 3.83 -27.86 -24.47
CA PRO A 52 4.83 -28.04 -25.53
C PRO A 52 4.21 -28.94 -26.61
N GLY A 53 4.07 -28.38 -27.81
CA GLY A 53 3.39 -29.03 -28.92
C GLY A 53 3.96 -30.41 -29.18
N LYS A 54 3.10 -31.43 -29.15
CA LYS A 54 3.42 -32.71 -29.80
C LYS A 54 3.63 -32.42 -31.29
N PRO A 55 4.71 -32.90 -31.92
CA PRO A 55 4.89 -32.74 -33.35
C PRO A 55 3.74 -33.44 -34.08
N SER A 56 3.04 -32.67 -34.90
CA SER A 56 1.99 -33.15 -35.80
C SER A 56 2.59 -34.15 -36.79
N SER A 57 2.27 -35.42 -36.63
CA SER A 57 2.42 -36.39 -37.72
C SER A 57 1.16 -36.31 -38.58
N SER A 58 1.39 -35.97 -39.84
CA SER A 58 0.44 -35.94 -40.94
C SER A 58 -0.16 -37.33 -41.20
N HIS A 59 -1.49 -37.44 -41.24
CA HIS A 59 -2.15 -38.40 -42.13
C HIS A 59 -3.54 -37.92 -42.56
N ASP A 60 -3.70 -37.89 -43.88
CA ASP A 60 -4.92 -37.61 -44.65
C ASP A 60 -6.01 -38.66 -44.42
N GLY A 61 -7.27 -38.24 -44.59
CA GLY A 61 -8.31 -39.11 -45.17
C GLY A 61 -9.72 -39.09 -44.56
N SER A 62 -10.64 -38.46 -45.31
CA SER A 62 -12.10 -38.72 -45.48
C SER A 62 -13.13 -38.39 -44.37
N ASP A 63 -13.91 -37.34 -44.66
CA ASP A 63 -15.40 -37.19 -44.70
C ASP A 63 -16.28 -38.13 -43.84
N ASP A 64 -17.02 -37.56 -42.87
CA ASP A 64 -18.48 -37.26 -42.95
C ASP A 64 -19.13 -37.03 -41.56
N ALA A 65 -20.17 -36.18 -41.57
CA ALA A 65 -21.29 -36.02 -40.61
C ALA A 65 -21.23 -34.94 -39.50
N GLU A 66 -22.29 -34.12 -39.51
CA GLU A 66 -22.70 -33.07 -38.57
C GLU A 66 -22.89 -33.56 -37.12
N GLN A 67 -22.44 -32.76 -36.14
CA GLN A 67 -23.23 -32.51 -34.92
C GLN A 67 -22.77 -31.24 -34.18
N GLN A 68 -23.76 -30.39 -33.87
CA GLN A 68 -23.66 -29.25 -32.96
C GLN A 68 -23.11 -29.68 -31.59
N GLY A 69 -22.08 -28.98 -31.12
CA GLY A 69 -21.54 -29.11 -29.78
C GLY A 69 -20.76 -27.86 -29.41
N THR A 70 -21.23 -27.16 -28.38
CA THR A 70 -20.53 -26.11 -27.63
C THR A 70 -19.03 -26.41 -27.45
N PRO A 71 -18.12 -25.43 -27.56
CA PRO A 71 -16.74 -25.63 -27.17
C PRO A 71 -16.68 -25.70 -25.64
N GLU A 72 -16.78 -26.93 -25.13
CA GLU A 72 -16.43 -27.28 -23.76
C GLU A 72 -14.91 -27.06 -23.61
N VAL A 73 -14.55 -25.99 -22.93
CA VAL A 73 -13.16 -25.63 -22.64
C VAL A 73 -12.61 -26.59 -21.58
N THR A 74 -12.24 -27.79 -21.99
CA THR A 74 -11.43 -28.72 -21.19
C THR A 74 -9.96 -28.37 -21.33
N GLY A 75 -9.56 -27.25 -20.72
CA GLY A 75 -8.17 -26.89 -20.50
C GLY A 75 -7.86 -26.98 -19.01
N SER A 76 -7.17 -28.04 -18.59
CA SER A 76 -6.71 -28.25 -17.22
C SER A 76 -5.73 -27.14 -16.81
N SER A 77 -6.24 -26.05 -16.25
CA SER A 77 -5.41 -24.97 -15.71
C SER A 77 -4.63 -25.49 -14.51
N SER A 78 -3.30 -25.48 -14.58
CA SER A 78 -2.46 -25.58 -13.38
C SER A 78 -3.00 -24.60 -12.34
N GLY A 79 -3.17 -25.04 -11.09
CA GLY A 79 -3.97 -24.35 -10.07
C GLY A 79 -3.44 -22.99 -9.59
N VAL A 80 -2.58 -22.30 -10.34
CA VAL A 80 -1.96 -21.03 -9.97
C VAL A 80 -2.66 -19.87 -10.69
N ALA A 81 -3.20 -18.94 -9.92
CA ALA A 81 -3.78 -17.69 -10.39
C ALA A 81 -3.04 -16.50 -9.76
N TYR A 82 -2.90 -15.41 -10.48
CA TYR A 82 -2.34 -14.18 -9.95
C TYR A 82 -3.47 -13.29 -9.40
N LYS A 83 -3.34 -12.82 -8.16
CA LYS A 83 -4.31 -11.89 -7.54
C LYS A 83 -3.72 -10.49 -7.57
N TRP A 84 -4.36 -9.62 -8.34
CA TRP A 84 -4.12 -8.19 -8.34
C TRP A 84 -5.03 -7.51 -7.31
N THR A 85 -4.49 -6.53 -6.60
CA THR A 85 -5.28 -5.60 -5.78
C THR A 85 -4.71 -4.19 -5.92
N SER A 86 -5.54 -3.15 -5.85
CA SER A 86 -5.10 -1.75 -5.95
C SER A 86 -4.01 -1.44 -4.92
N ARG A 87 -4.18 -1.88 -3.68
CA ARG A 87 -3.18 -1.67 -2.61
C ARG A 87 -1.84 -2.32 -2.92
N ASN A 88 -1.85 -3.59 -3.31
CA ASN A 88 -0.60 -4.30 -3.66
C ASN A 88 0.07 -3.65 -4.88
N ASN A 89 -0.72 -3.20 -5.85
CA ASN A 89 -0.23 -2.49 -7.02
C ASN A 89 0.49 -1.19 -6.67
N ARG A 90 -0.13 -0.37 -5.80
CA ARG A 90 0.47 0.86 -5.26
C ARG A 90 1.74 0.59 -4.46
N LYS A 91 1.78 -0.53 -3.74
CA LYS A 91 2.91 -0.96 -2.89
C LYS A 91 3.98 -1.79 -3.62
N GLY A 92 3.87 -2.02 -4.94
CA GLY A 92 4.79 -2.88 -5.69
C GLY A 92 4.84 -4.34 -5.19
N ARG A 93 3.69 -4.92 -4.84
CA ARG A 93 3.58 -6.29 -4.29
C ARG A 93 2.85 -7.21 -5.26
N HIS A 94 3.31 -8.46 -5.34
CA HIS A 94 2.74 -9.51 -6.17
C HIS A 94 2.20 -10.64 -5.30
N THR A 95 0.94 -11.05 -5.52
CA THR A 95 0.31 -12.14 -4.77
C THR A 95 -0.09 -13.28 -5.71
N LEU A 96 0.45 -14.47 -5.45
CA LEU A 96 0.06 -15.70 -6.13
C LEU A 96 -0.99 -16.45 -5.30
N VAL A 97 -2.05 -16.91 -5.95
CA VAL A 97 -3.10 -17.75 -5.38
C VAL A 97 -2.94 -19.15 -5.94
N VAL A 98 -2.52 -20.09 -5.09
CA VAL A 98 -2.41 -21.50 -5.46
C VAL A 98 -3.63 -22.24 -4.93
N LYS A 99 -4.45 -22.79 -5.83
CA LYS A 99 -5.54 -23.70 -5.47
C LYS A 99 -4.93 -25.07 -5.15
N PRO A 100 -5.27 -25.69 -4.00
CA PRO A 100 -4.86 -27.06 -3.72
C PRO A 100 -5.39 -27.99 -4.82
N SER A 101 -4.51 -28.85 -5.36
CA SER A 101 -4.92 -29.86 -6.32
C SER A 101 -5.89 -30.84 -5.64
N PRO A 102 -6.96 -31.31 -6.32
CA PRO A 102 -7.81 -32.36 -5.78
C PRO A 102 -6.97 -33.58 -5.38
N ALA A 103 -7.27 -34.19 -4.23
CA ALA A 103 -6.57 -35.36 -3.74
C ALA A 103 -6.57 -36.47 -4.81
N GLY A 104 -5.40 -36.74 -5.39
CA GLY A 104 -5.21 -37.76 -6.43
C GLY A 104 -4.36 -37.35 -7.63
N ALA A 105 -4.05 -36.06 -7.84
CA ALA A 105 -3.16 -35.63 -8.92
C ALA A 105 -1.68 -35.63 -8.46
N ASN A 106 -0.82 -36.33 -9.21
CA ASN A 106 0.60 -36.52 -8.93
C ASN A 106 1.35 -35.20 -8.67
N GLN A 107 2.30 -35.32 -7.73
CA GLN A 107 3.20 -34.30 -7.19
C GLN A 107 3.96 -33.53 -8.28
N GLY A 108 4.06 -32.20 -8.14
CA GLY A 108 4.94 -31.40 -8.99
C GLY A 108 4.86 -29.88 -8.83
N SER A 109 3.83 -29.33 -8.20
CA SER A 109 3.69 -27.86 -8.07
C SER A 109 3.29 -27.48 -6.65
N SER A 110 4.24 -27.65 -5.72
CA SER A 110 4.15 -27.11 -4.36
C SER A 110 4.24 -25.59 -4.46
N GLY A 111 3.12 -24.89 -4.30
CA GLY A 111 3.14 -23.44 -4.15
C GLY A 111 4.05 -23.01 -2.98
N PRO A 112 4.54 -21.76 -2.97
CA PRO A 112 5.31 -21.26 -1.83
C PRO A 112 4.49 -21.44 -0.54
N PRO A 113 5.12 -21.85 0.57
CA PRO A 113 4.43 -22.07 1.83
C PRO A 113 3.76 -20.76 2.26
N PRO A 114 2.56 -20.83 2.85
CA PRO A 114 1.88 -19.63 3.30
C PRO A 114 2.79 -18.88 4.28
N LYS A 115 2.94 -17.56 4.03
CA LYS A 115 3.85 -16.67 4.78
C LYS A 115 3.25 -16.23 6.14
N ASP A 116 2.27 -16.96 6.65
CA ASP A 116 1.53 -16.68 7.88
C ASP A 116 2.14 -17.37 9.13
N GLY A 117 3.19 -18.17 8.96
CA GLY A 117 3.90 -18.76 10.08
C GLY A 117 4.71 -17.73 10.88
N VAL A 118 4.72 -17.88 12.21
CA VAL A 118 5.40 -16.99 13.16
C VAL A 118 6.89 -16.79 12.81
N ARG A 119 7.56 -17.85 12.34
CA ARG A 119 8.98 -17.78 11.93
C ARG A 119 9.17 -16.87 10.72
N GLN A 120 8.29 -16.94 9.73
CA GLN A 120 8.34 -16.07 8.55
C GLN A 120 8.04 -14.62 8.92
N VAL A 121 7.05 -14.39 9.80
CA VAL A 121 6.74 -13.05 10.33
C VAL A 121 7.95 -12.47 11.07
N MET A 122 8.55 -13.21 11.98
CA MET A 122 9.75 -12.79 12.71
C MET A 122 10.94 -12.55 11.79
N GLY A 123 11.14 -13.37 10.76
CA GLY A 123 12.15 -13.15 9.74
C GLY A 123 11.91 -11.85 8.96
N GLY A 124 10.65 -11.53 8.66
CA GLY A 124 10.26 -10.25 8.05
C GLY A 124 10.54 -9.06 8.96
N VAL A 125 10.17 -9.15 10.24
CA VAL A 125 10.45 -8.12 11.25
C VAL A 125 11.95 -7.90 11.40
N LEU A 126 12.74 -8.97 11.55
CA LEU A 126 14.20 -8.87 11.64
C LEU A 126 14.79 -8.16 10.41
N LYS A 127 14.29 -8.50 9.21
CA LYS A 127 14.73 -7.86 7.97
C LYS A 127 14.40 -6.37 7.91
N MET A 128 13.32 -5.91 8.55
CA MET A 128 13.05 -4.47 8.67
C MET A 128 14.14 -3.72 9.46
N PHE A 129 14.84 -4.40 10.38
CA PHE A 129 15.95 -3.83 11.14
C PHE A 129 17.33 -4.05 10.50
N THR A 130 17.46 -4.97 9.54
CA THR A 130 18.76 -5.28 8.91
C THR A 130 18.88 -4.77 7.48
N TYR A 131 17.77 -4.47 6.80
CA TYR A 131 17.74 -4.05 5.41
C TYR A 131 16.91 -2.77 5.22
N TYR A 132 17.54 -1.74 4.67
CA TYR A 132 16.99 -0.38 4.56
C TYR A 132 16.91 0.05 3.08
N PRO A 133 15.87 -0.37 2.33
CA PRO A 133 15.69 0.00 0.94
C PRO A 133 15.16 1.44 0.84
N PHE A 134 16.04 2.43 1.09
CA PHE A 134 15.69 3.85 1.05
C PHE A 134 15.22 4.35 -0.34
N TRP A 135 15.45 3.57 -1.39
CA TRP A 135 14.94 3.84 -2.74
C TRP A 135 13.49 3.40 -2.94
N ASP A 136 12.91 2.65 -2.01
CA ASP A 136 11.52 2.20 -2.06
C ASP A 136 10.64 3.18 -1.28
N VAL A 137 9.79 3.92 -2.01
CA VAL A 137 8.86 4.88 -1.40
C VAL A 137 7.89 4.20 -0.42
N SER A 138 7.48 2.96 -0.67
CA SER A 138 6.60 2.20 0.23
C SER A 138 7.27 1.89 1.55
N TRP A 139 8.58 1.60 1.51
CA TRP A 139 9.39 1.42 2.71
C TRP A 139 9.57 2.74 3.46
N LEU A 140 9.91 3.83 2.76
CA LEU A 140 10.05 5.17 3.36
C LEU A 140 8.75 5.60 4.07
N VAL A 141 7.60 5.43 3.42
CA VAL A 141 6.28 5.71 4.01
C VAL A 141 6.10 4.93 5.30
N ALA A 142 6.29 3.60 5.28
CA ALA A 142 6.13 2.77 6.46
C ALA A 142 7.09 3.17 7.59
N TYR A 143 8.35 3.46 7.25
CA TYR A 143 9.39 3.84 8.21
C TYR A 143 9.08 5.20 8.87
N VAL A 144 8.75 6.21 8.08
CA VAL A 144 8.44 7.57 8.56
C VAL A 144 7.22 7.57 9.48
N PHE A 145 6.12 6.91 9.08
CA PHE A 145 4.93 6.81 9.95
C PHE A 145 5.23 6.02 11.23
N THR A 146 6.07 4.98 11.18
CA THR A 146 6.45 4.23 12.38
C THR A 146 7.23 5.10 13.37
N ILE A 147 8.22 5.87 12.90
CA ILE A 147 8.95 6.81 13.76
C ILE A 147 8.00 7.89 14.30
N GLY A 148 7.11 8.41 13.46
CA GLY A 148 6.12 9.37 13.88
C GLY A 148 5.24 8.84 15.01
N SER A 149 4.75 7.60 14.89
CA SER A 149 3.95 6.96 15.95
C SER A 149 4.74 6.80 17.25
N ILE A 150 6.03 6.48 17.19
CA ILE A 150 6.89 6.44 18.38
C ILE A 150 6.98 7.83 19.05
N VAL A 151 7.17 8.89 18.26
CA VAL A 151 7.22 10.27 18.78
C VAL A 151 5.89 10.66 19.41
N TRP A 152 4.78 10.30 18.77
CA TRP A 152 3.44 10.51 19.33
C TRP A 152 3.28 9.75 20.65
N VAL A 153 3.56 8.45 20.72
CA VAL A 153 3.51 7.70 22.00
C VAL A 153 4.33 8.37 23.11
N ILE A 154 5.47 8.99 22.80
CA ILE A 154 6.23 9.77 23.78
C ILE A 154 5.47 11.05 24.18
N ASN A 155 4.87 11.76 23.22
CA ASN A 155 3.99 12.90 23.46
C ASN A 155 2.83 12.57 24.41
N ALA A 156 2.16 11.43 24.22
CA ALA A 156 1.13 10.89 25.11
C ALA A 156 1.51 10.95 26.57
N PHE A 157 2.73 10.49 26.89
CA PHE A 157 3.19 10.43 28.26
C PHE A 157 3.35 11.83 28.85
N PHE A 158 3.87 12.80 28.07
CA PHE A 158 3.97 14.19 28.51
C PHE A 158 2.62 14.89 28.71
N SER A 159 1.56 14.38 28.06
CA SER A 159 0.19 14.90 28.21
C SER A 159 -0.63 14.19 29.29
N LEU A 160 -0.42 12.89 29.52
CA LEU A 160 -1.23 12.08 30.44
C LEU A 160 -0.60 11.87 31.81
N LEU A 161 0.71 11.57 31.89
CA LEU A 161 1.36 11.27 33.18
C LEU A 161 1.23 12.42 34.19
N PRO A 162 1.33 13.70 33.80
CA PRO A 162 1.15 14.79 34.74
C PRO A 162 -0.22 14.82 35.42
N LEU A 163 -1.25 14.26 34.78
CA LEU A 163 -2.60 14.19 35.31
C LEU A 163 -2.81 12.95 36.18
N THR A 164 -2.32 11.79 35.73
CA THR A 164 -2.59 10.50 36.41
C THR A 164 -1.58 10.17 37.51
N ASN A 165 -0.35 10.66 37.39
CA ASN A 165 0.71 10.46 38.36
C ASN A 165 1.51 11.76 38.58
N PRO A 166 0.94 12.75 39.29
CA PRO A 166 1.61 14.04 39.51
C PRO A 166 2.98 13.91 40.21
N GLY A 167 3.22 12.82 40.94
CA GLY A 167 4.49 12.57 41.62
C GLY A 167 5.68 12.34 40.68
N THR A 168 5.44 12.05 39.39
CA THR A 168 6.52 11.92 38.39
C THR A 168 6.78 13.20 37.62
N THR A 169 6.03 14.27 37.90
CA THR A 169 6.12 15.51 37.10
C THR A 169 7.41 16.27 37.32
N PHE A 170 7.90 16.89 36.25
CA PHE A 170 9.07 17.76 36.29
C PHE A 170 8.81 19.11 35.59
N ALA A 171 9.65 20.09 35.91
CA ALA A 171 9.47 21.46 35.44
C ALA A 171 9.49 21.52 33.90
N GLY A 172 8.42 22.06 33.32
CA GLY A 172 8.31 22.24 31.88
C GLY A 172 7.91 20.99 31.08
N GLU A 173 7.58 19.88 31.73
CA GLU A 173 7.22 18.61 31.07
C GLU A 173 6.14 18.76 30.00
N THR A 174 4.96 19.30 30.35
CA THR A 174 3.86 19.44 29.39
C THR A 174 4.13 20.51 28.33
N LEU A 175 4.71 21.65 28.73
CA LEU A 175 4.94 22.78 27.82
C LEU A 175 6.05 22.47 26.80
N TYR A 176 7.23 22.07 27.29
CA TYR A 176 8.38 21.78 26.44
C TYR A 176 8.33 20.37 25.90
N GLY A 177 8.19 19.35 26.76
CA GLY A 177 8.12 17.95 26.34
C GLY A 177 6.92 17.72 25.42
N GLY A 178 5.71 18.05 25.88
CA GLY A 178 4.49 17.94 25.08
C GLY A 178 4.50 18.83 23.83
N GLY A 179 4.79 20.13 23.97
CA GLY A 179 4.78 21.05 22.83
C GLY A 179 5.79 20.70 21.73
N ILE A 180 7.04 20.37 22.09
CA ILE A 180 8.10 20.06 21.12
C ILE A 180 7.86 18.71 20.46
N THR A 181 7.49 17.67 21.21
CA THR A 181 7.23 16.35 20.61
C THR A 181 5.99 16.36 19.72
N ALA A 182 4.96 17.15 20.05
CA ALA A 182 3.79 17.33 19.18
C ALA A 182 4.20 17.98 17.84
N PHE A 183 5.05 19.01 17.86
CA PHE A 183 5.55 19.64 16.63
C PHE A 183 6.38 18.67 15.78
N ILE A 184 7.30 17.91 16.40
CA ILE A 184 8.13 16.92 15.71
C ILE A 184 7.24 15.83 15.12
N GLY A 185 6.30 15.27 15.89
CA GLY A 185 5.36 14.24 15.45
C GLY A 185 4.52 14.70 14.27
N ALA A 186 3.94 15.91 14.36
CA ALA A 186 3.17 16.50 13.27
C ALA A 186 4.01 16.70 12.00
N THR A 187 5.27 17.14 12.14
CA THR A 187 6.17 17.36 10.99
C THR A 187 6.57 16.05 10.32
N ILE A 188 6.82 14.99 11.10
CA ILE A 188 7.11 13.65 10.57
C ILE A 188 5.89 13.10 9.81
N PHE A 189 4.69 13.25 10.36
CA PHE A 189 3.45 12.83 9.70
C PHE A 189 3.15 13.63 8.42
N GLU A 190 3.45 14.92 8.40
CA GLU A 190 3.34 15.74 7.18
C GLU A 190 4.28 15.22 6.08
N PHE A 191 5.55 15.01 6.40
CA PHE A 191 6.52 14.45 5.47
C PHE A 191 6.12 13.04 4.99
N GLY A 192 5.66 12.19 5.90
CA GLY A 192 5.13 10.87 5.59
C GLY A 192 3.93 10.93 4.64
N SER A 193 3.06 11.93 4.79
CA SER A 193 1.88 12.12 3.95
C SER A 193 2.25 12.60 2.54
N VAL A 194 3.29 13.42 2.39
CA VAL A 194 3.86 13.77 1.08
C VAL A 194 4.39 12.51 0.37
N LEU A 195 5.17 11.68 1.06
CA LEU A 195 5.68 10.42 0.50
C LEU A 195 4.54 9.46 0.13
N LEU A 196 3.49 9.40 0.95
CA LEU A 196 2.30 8.59 0.71
C LEU A 196 1.54 9.06 -0.55
N MET A 197 1.53 10.37 -0.82
CA MET A 197 0.99 10.92 -2.06
C MET A 197 1.85 10.57 -3.28
N LEU A 198 3.18 10.67 -3.15
CA LEU A 198 4.10 10.28 -4.21
C LEU A 198 4.00 8.79 -4.55
N GLU A 199 3.79 7.93 -3.55
CA GLU A 199 3.50 6.52 -3.75
C GLU A 199 2.20 6.32 -4.55
N ALA A 200 1.14 7.08 -4.25
CA ALA A 200 -0.13 6.99 -4.97
C ALA A 200 -0.01 7.45 -6.44
N PHE A 201 0.78 8.49 -6.73
CA PHE A 201 1.03 8.92 -8.11
C PHE A 201 1.84 7.91 -8.94
N ASN A 202 2.69 7.12 -8.28
CA ASN A 202 3.61 6.17 -8.90
C ASN A 202 3.15 4.72 -8.79
N GLU A 203 1.85 4.48 -8.62
CA GLU A 203 1.30 3.13 -8.78
C GLU A 203 1.67 2.53 -10.15
N ASN A 204 1.94 1.22 -10.19
CA ASN A 204 2.54 0.51 -11.33
C ASN A 204 4.01 0.88 -11.67
N ARG A 205 4.62 1.88 -11.00
CA ARG A 205 5.98 2.36 -11.30
C ARG A 205 6.93 2.24 -10.12
N ALA A 206 6.44 2.34 -8.88
CA ALA A 206 7.22 2.20 -7.65
C ALA A 206 7.77 0.78 -7.49
N GLY A 207 9.03 0.65 -7.06
CA GLY A 207 9.76 -0.63 -7.04
C GLY A 207 9.10 -1.78 -6.27
N CYS A 208 9.45 -3.00 -6.67
CA CYS A 208 8.90 -4.24 -6.13
C CYS A 208 9.49 -4.59 -4.73
N PHE A 209 8.94 -4.09 -3.60
CA PHE A 209 9.40 -4.43 -2.23
C PHE A 209 9.42 -5.95 -1.97
N GLY A 210 8.40 -6.64 -2.49
CA GLY A 210 8.27 -8.10 -2.34
C GLY A 210 9.38 -8.90 -3.02
N TRP A 211 9.95 -8.37 -4.11
CA TRP A 211 11.01 -9.00 -4.88
C TRP A 211 12.36 -8.94 -4.14
N ALA A 212 12.69 -7.81 -3.51
CA ALA A 212 13.91 -7.68 -2.71
C ALA A 212 13.92 -8.61 -1.48
N LEU A 213 12.76 -8.77 -0.84
CA LEU A 213 12.60 -9.72 0.26
C LEU A 213 12.70 -11.18 -0.20
N GLU A 214 12.19 -11.48 -1.39
CA GLU A 214 12.20 -12.81 -2.01
C GLU A 214 13.60 -13.22 -2.45
N HIS A 215 14.40 -12.35 -3.09
CA HIS A 215 15.79 -12.68 -3.47
C HIS A 215 16.62 -13.12 -2.28
N VAL A 216 16.53 -12.38 -1.16
CA VAL A 216 17.25 -12.74 0.07
C VAL A 216 16.74 -14.06 0.67
N TYR A 217 15.48 -14.42 0.39
CA TYR A 217 14.88 -15.69 0.82
C TYR A 217 15.22 -16.85 -0.12
N GLU A 218 15.27 -16.59 -1.43
CA GLU A 218 15.72 -17.51 -2.48
C GLU A 218 17.20 -17.86 -2.27
N ASP A 219 18.08 -16.89 -1.98
CA ASP A 219 19.48 -17.15 -1.61
C ASP A 219 19.61 -18.14 -0.43
N HIS A 220 18.65 -18.14 0.50
CA HIS A 220 18.62 -19.06 1.65
C HIS A 220 18.01 -20.43 1.31
N ILE A 221 17.20 -20.54 0.25
CA ILE A 221 16.50 -21.77 -0.17
C ILE A 221 17.22 -22.49 -1.30
N GLU A 222 17.90 -21.79 -2.20
CA GLU A 222 18.78 -22.38 -3.20
C GLU A 222 19.89 -23.18 -2.53
N GLN A 223 20.37 -22.72 -1.37
CA GLN A 223 21.26 -23.49 -0.48
C GLN A 223 20.62 -24.78 0.06
N GLN A 224 19.30 -24.96 -0.04
CA GLN A 224 18.53 -26.11 0.44
C GLN A 224 17.87 -26.95 -0.69
N GLY A 225 18.16 -26.67 -1.97
CA GLY A 225 17.93 -27.61 -3.09
C GLY A 225 16.48 -27.87 -3.51
N GLY A 226 15.55 -26.91 -3.35
CA GLY A 226 14.15 -27.07 -3.78
C GLY A 226 13.80 -26.35 -5.08
N ASN A 227 13.21 -27.06 -6.06
CA ASN A 227 12.58 -26.41 -7.23
C ASN A 227 11.32 -25.65 -6.79
N ARG A 228 11.36 -24.32 -6.85
CA ARG A 228 10.20 -23.46 -6.60
C ARG A 228 9.83 -22.66 -7.84
N LEU A 229 8.54 -22.33 -7.95
CA LEU A 229 8.03 -21.32 -8.88
C LEU A 229 8.67 -19.98 -8.50
N ALA A 230 9.73 -19.59 -9.20
CA ALA A 230 10.31 -18.26 -9.13
C ALA A 230 9.40 -17.27 -9.88
N PRO A 231 9.22 -16.03 -9.38
CA PRO A 231 8.57 -14.98 -10.16
C PRO A 231 9.37 -14.73 -11.45
N SER A 232 8.69 -14.48 -12.59
CA SER A 232 9.41 -14.13 -13.82
C SER A 232 10.10 -12.76 -13.66
N ASP A 233 11.17 -12.56 -14.43
CA ASP A 233 11.93 -11.29 -14.49
C ASP A 233 11.11 -10.10 -15.03
N ASP A 234 9.82 -10.29 -15.33
CA ASP A 234 8.93 -9.31 -15.95
C ASP A 234 8.10 -8.51 -14.92
N CYS A 235 8.67 -8.12 -13.76
CA CYS A 235 8.00 -7.12 -12.89
C CYS A 235 7.97 -5.78 -13.66
N THR A 236 6.77 -5.23 -13.88
CA THR A 236 6.57 -3.96 -14.61
C THR A 236 6.99 -2.72 -13.81
N HIS A 237 7.47 -2.89 -12.58
CA HIS A 237 7.86 -1.81 -11.70
C HIS A 237 9.36 -1.47 -11.85
N HIS A 238 9.73 -0.23 -11.53
CA HIS A 238 11.10 0.24 -11.69
C HIS A 238 12.05 -0.37 -10.64
N HIS A 239 13.03 -1.16 -11.10
CA HIS A 239 14.05 -1.80 -10.27
C HIS A 239 15.35 -0.99 -10.23
N ASN A 240 15.37 0.16 -9.56
CA ASN A 240 16.61 0.92 -9.36
C ASN A 240 17.08 0.79 -7.90
N LYS A 241 18.19 0.05 -7.70
CA LYS A 241 18.81 -0.17 -6.38
C LYS A 241 19.64 1.01 -5.87
N ARG A 242 19.77 2.10 -6.66
CA ARG A 242 20.69 3.21 -6.35
C ARG A 242 20.01 4.56 -6.14
N ASN A 243 18.87 4.85 -6.77
CA ASN A 243 18.23 6.18 -6.70
C ASN A 243 16.70 6.12 -6.63
N LEU A 244 16.10 6.93 -5.75
CA LEU A 244 14.65 7.09 -5.55
C LEU A 244 13.92 7.69 -6.78
N ALA A 245 14.59 8.52 -7.57
CA ALA A 245 14.00 9.29 -8.67
C ALA A 245 14.86 9.34 -9.96
N GLY A 246 15.63 8.27 -10.24
CA GLY A 246 16.54 8.23 -11.39
C GLY A 246 15.86 7.87 -12.72
N LYS A 247 16.27 8.52 -13.83
CA LYS A 247 15.98 8.08 -15.21
C LYS A 247 16.52 6.67 -15.41
N SER A 248 15.81 5.85 -16.21
CA SER A 248 16.32 4.57 -16.71
C SER A 248 17.74 4.77 -17.25
N ALA A 249 18.67 3.88 -16.89
CA ALA A 249 19.87 3.73 -17.68
C ALA A 249 19.39 3.40 -19.11
N THR A 250 19.61 4.33 -20.03
CA THR A 250 19.67 3.97 -21.45
C THR A 250 20.74 2.90 -21.57
N ALA A 251 20.49 1.89 -22.40
CA ALA A 251 21.40 0.77 -22.64
C ALA A 251 22.71 1.16 -23.37
N ASP A 252 23.25 2.34 -23.06
CA ASP A 252 24.51 2.88 -23.54
C ASP A 252 25.26 3.46 -22.34
N ASP A 253 25.84 2.61 -21.52
CA ASP A 253 27.09 2.98 -20.85
C ASP A 253 27.96 1.73 -20.73
N SER A 254 29.07 1.80 -21.46
CA SER A 254 29.98 0.72 -21.74
C SER A 254 30.88 0.45 -20.53
N ALA A 255 30.89 -0.78 -20.02
CA ALA A 255 32.05 -1.34 -19.34
C ALA A 255 32.07 -2.88 -19.52
N PRO A 256 33.22 -3.49 -19.87
CA PRO A 256 33.28 -4.87 -20.33
C PRO A 256 33.45 -5.83 -19.15
N THR A 257 32.80 -7.00 -19.19
CA THR A 257 33.46 -8.31 -19.38
C THR A 257 32.49 -9.49 -19.17
N ASN A 258 32.45 -10.32 -20.21
CA ASN A 258 32.27 -11.78 -20.25
C ASN A 258 31.31 -12.44 -19.25
N GLU A 259 30.16 -12.90 -19.75
CA GLU A 259 29.77 -14.30 -19.68
C GLU A 259 28.72 -14.64 -20.77
N LYS A 260 28.84 -15.84 -21.33
CA LYS A 260 28.10 -16.34 -22.49
C LYS A 260 26.71 -16.84 -22.09
N SER A 261 25.64 -16.31 -22.69
CA SER A 261 24.43 -17.08 -23.03
C SER A 261 23.43 -16.28 -23.90
N SER A 262 23.21 -16.79 -25.11
CA SER A 262 22.00 -16.77 -25.96
C SER A 262 21.32 -15.44 -26.39
N PRO A 263 20.82 -15.35 -27.65
CA PRO A 263 20.31 -14.11 -28.23
C PRO A 263 18.89 -13.80 -27.72
N ALA A 264 18.74 -12.71 -26.97
CA ALA A 264 17.44 -12.18 -26.59
C ALA A 264 16.74 -11.56 -27.81
N SER A 265 15.46 -11.91 -27.98
CA SER A 265 14.58 -11.34 -29.01
C SER A 265 14.20 -9.88 -28.67
N PRO A 266 14.03 -8.98 -29.66
CA PRO A 266 13.81 -7.55 -29.44
C PRO A 266 12.32 -7.23 -29.22
N ALA A 267 11.74 -7.67 -28.10
CA ALA A 267 10.31 -7.48 -27.83
C ALA A 267 9.95 -6.81 -26.49
N ASN A 268 10.93 -6.41 -25.67
CA ASN A 268 10.66 -5.80 -24.36
C ASN A 268 10.98 -4.31 -24.36
N SER A 269 10.19 -3.52 -25.09
CA SER A 269 10.09 -2.09 -24.82
C SER A 269 8.93 -1.85 -23.86
N ALA A 270 9.26 -1.52 -22.60
CA ALA A 270 8.30 -0.95 -21.68
C ALA A 270 7.59 0.26 -22.33
N PRO A 271 6.30 0.51 -22.04
CA PRO A 271 5.54 1.57 -22.69
C PRO A 271 6.25 2.93 -22.61
N PRO A 272 6.12 3.80 -23.63
CA PRO A 272 6.57 5.18 -23.54
C PRO A 272 5.86 5.85 -22.34
N GLY A 273 6.62 6.18 -21.29
CA GLY A 273 6.11 6.79 -20.06
C GLY A 273 5.98 5.86 -18.85
N ALA A 274 6.18 4.55 -18.99
CA ALA A 274 6.23 3.60 -17.84
C ALA A 274 7.56 3.65 -17.07
N ALA A 275 8.61 4.27 -17.64
CA ALA A 275 9.99 4.16 -17.17
C ALA A 275 10.50 5.33 -16.30
N SER A 276 9.65 6.28 -15.91
CA SER A 276 10.09 7.47 -15.16
C SER A 276 9.17 7.83 -13.98
N TRP A 277 9.80 8.16 -12.87
CA TRP A 277 9.17 8.70 -11.66
C TRP A 277 8.35 9.96 -11.97
N VAL A 278 7.15 10.03 -11.40
CA VAL A 278 6.20 11.13 -11.59
C VAL A 278 6.07 11.91 -10.29
N TRP A 279 6.39 13.19 -10.34
CA TRP A 279 6.20 14.10 -9.20
C TRP A 279 4.78 14.66 -9.13
N TRP A 280 4.13 14.81 -10.28
CA TRP A 280 2.77 15.35 -10.42
C TRP A 280 2.04 14.63 -11.54
N PRO A 281 0.83 14.09 -11.31
CA PRO A 281 0.05 13.46 -12.36
C PRO A 281 -0.45 14.51 -13.35
N SER A 282 -0.69 14.10 -14.59
CA SER A 282 -1.37 14.97 -15.56
C SER A 282 -2.82 15.23 -15.12
N TRP A 283 -3.39 16.37 -15.52
CA TRP A 283 -4.80 16.68 -15.20
C TRP A 283 -5.78 15.61 -15.72
N HIS A 284 -5.49 15.05 -16.91
CA HIS A 284 -6.26 13.97 -17.48
C HIS A 284 -6.21 12.71 -16.61
N GLU A 285 -5.02 12.31 -16.18
CA GLU A 285 -4.83 11.16 -15.28
C GLU A 285 -5.47 11.39 -13.91
N LEU A 286 -5.35 12.59 -13.37
CA LEU A 286 -5.97 12.96 -12.10
C LEU A 286 -7.49 12.78 -12.16
N THR A 287 -8.13 13.36 -13.17
CA THR A 287 -9.60 13.39 -13.30
C THR A 287 -10.21 12.06 -13.74
N THR A 288 -9.54 11.32 -14.61
CA THR A 288 -10.11 10.07 -15.17
C THR A 288 -9.82 8.85 -14.32
N HIS A 289 -8.69 8.85 -13.61
CA HIS A 289 -8.18 7.69 -12.87
C HIS A 289 -8.08 7.95 -11.37
N HIS A 290 -7.19 8.84 -10.93
CA HIS A 290 -6.86 9.01 -9.51
C HIS A 290 -8.04 9.44 -8.63
N LEU A 291 -8.89 10.37 -9.09
CA LEU A 291 -10.11 10.75 -8.35
C LEU A 291 -11.11 9.60 -8.15
N HIS A 292 -10.94 8.49 -8.87
CA HIS A 292 -11.78 7.30 -8.75
C HIS A 292 -11.02 6.12 -8.10
N ASP A 293 -9.76 6.31 -7.70
CA ASP A 293 -8.97 5.31 -7.00
C ASP A 293 -9.08 5.48 -5.48
N LEU A 294 -9.43 4.41 -4.78
CA LEU A 294 -9.62 4.46 -3.32
C LEU A 294 -8.32 4.73 -2.56
N GLY A 295 -7.21 4.16 -3.02
CA GLY A 295 -5.89 4.39 -2.42
C GLY A 295 -5.49 5.86 -2.54
N PHE A 296 -5.67 6.45 -3.72
CA PHE A 296 -5.43 7.87 -3.97
C PHE A 296 -6.27 8.79 -3.08
N LEU A 297 -7.58 8.53 -2.98
CA LEU A 297 -8.48 9.29 -2.12
C LEU A 297 -8.08 9.18 -0.64
N ALA A 298 -7.69 7.99 -0.19
CA ALA A 298 -7.20 7.78 1.17
C ALA A 298 -5.90 8.56 1.45
N CYS A 299 -4.94 8.54 0.52
CA CYS A 299 -3.69 9.32 0.62
C CYS A 299 -3.98 10.83 0.60
N SER A 300 -4.97 11.27 -0.18
CA SER A 300 -5.37 12.69 -0.28
C SER A 300 -6.00 13.19 1.02
N ALA A 301 -6.89 12.40 1.62
CA ALA A 301 -7.48 12.70 2.92
C ALA A 301 -6.41 12.74 4.03
N GLN A 302 -5.42 11.82 3.99
CA GLN A 302 -4.29 11.82 4.91
C GLN A 302 -3.45 13.09 4.78
N MET A 303 -3.06 13.46 3.56
CA MET A 303 -2.25 14.65 3.29
C MET A 303 -2.97 15.92 3.74
N PHE A 304 -4.25 16.08 3.36
CA PHE A 304 -5.04 17.20 3.83
C PHE A 304 -5.15 17.24 5.36
N GLY A 305 -5.42 16.09 5.98
CA GLY A 305 -5.50 15.97 7.43
C GLY A 305 -4.19 16.37 8.10
N ALA A 306 -3.05 15.88 7.61
CA ALA A 306 -1.73 16.16 8.15
C ALA A 306 -1.37 17.64 8.02
N SER A 307 -1.60 18.26 6.86
CA SER A 307 -1.23 19.66 6.63
C SER A 307 -2.04 20.61 7.52
N VAL A 308 -3.33 20.32 7.74
CA VAL A 308 -4.16 21.12 8.64
C VAL A 308 -3.78 20.86 10.11
N PHE A 309 -3.59 19.60 10.50
CA PHE A 309 -3.15 19.23 11.85
C PHE A 309 -1.80 19.85 12.20
N TRP A 310 -0.90 19.99 11.22
CA TRP A 310 0.43 20.55 11.40
C TRP A 310 0.41 21.98 11.94
N ILE A 311 -0.62 22.77 11.60
CA ILE A 311 -0.82 24.13 12.16
C ILE A 311 -0.87 24.06 13.69
N SER A 312 -1.57 23.07 14.24
CA SER A 312 -1.68 22.86 15.68
C SER A 312 -0.37 22.35 16.29
N GLY A 313 0.34 21.46 15.60
CA GLY A 313 1.68 21.02 16.02
C GLY A 313 2.67 22.20 16.09
N PHE A 314 2.64 23.08 15.10
CA PHE A 314 3.47 24.29 15.08
C PHE A 314 3.11 25.26 16.21
N THR A 315 1.81 25.48 16.46
CA THR A 315 1.35 26.38 17.53
C THR A 315 1.50 25.79 18.93
N ALA A 316 1.75 24.48 19.06
CA ALA A 316 2.09 23.81 20.31
C ALA A 316 3.48 24.21 20.84
N LEU A 317 4.35 24.79 20.01
CA LEU A 317 5.71 25.15 20.41
C LEU A 317 5.72 26.15 21.58
N PRO A 318 6.63 25.97 22.56
CA PRO A 318 6.90 26.97 23.59
C PRO A 318 7.18 28.34 22.98
N GLY A 319 6.67 29.40 23.61
CA GLY A 319 6.74 30.77 23.09
C GLY A 319 5.56 31.15 22.21
N ILE A 320 5.08 30.26 21.32
CA ILE A 320 3.82 30.48 20.57
C ILE A 320 2.64 30.13 21.47
N TYR A 321 2.64 28.91 22.02
CA TYR A 321 1.56 28.41 22.86
C TYR A 321 1.29 29.33 24.07
N ASN A 322 2.36 29.85 24.68
CA ASN A 322 2.30 30.77 25.83
C ASN A 322 1.58 32.08 25.52
N VAL A 323 1.64 32.57 24.28
CA VAL A 323 0.98 33.82 23.88
C VAL A 323 -0.50 33.55 23.60
N ILE A 324 -0.80 32.42 22.96
CA ILE A 324 -2.17 32.13 22.51
C ILE A 324 -3.06 31.58 23.62
N LEU A 325 -2.50 30.97 24.69
CA LEU A 325 -3.33 30.36 25.75
C LEU A 325 -4.27 31.37 26.44
N ASN A 326 -3.84 32.63 26.55
CA ASN A 326 -4.62 33.68 27.20
C ASN A 326 -5.70 34.28 26.29
N ASN A 327 -5.74 33.89 25.02
CA ASN A 327 -6.69 34.38 24.03
C ASN A 327 -7.51 33.20 23.49
N THR A 328 -8.62 32.88 24.15
CA THR A 328 -9.46 31.72 23.82
C THR A 328 -9.91 31.68 22.35
N PRO A 329 -10.37 32.78 21.72
CA PRO A 329 -10.66 32.76 20.28
C PRO A 329 -9.47 32.33 19.42
N VAL A 330 -8.28 32.83 19.71
CA VAL A 330 -7.06 32.50 18.95
C VAL A 330 -6.66 31.05 19.22
N LEU A 331 -6.57 30.64 20.49
CA LEU A 331 -6.27 29.24 20.87
C LEU A 331 -7.22 28.27 20.16
N ASN A 332 -8.52 28.55 20.19
CA ASN A 332 -9.51 27.71 19.52
C ASN A 332 -9.29 27.68 18.00
N GLY A 333 -9.05 28.83 17.38
CA GLY A 333 -8.93 28.96 15.93
C GLY A 333 -7.68 28.31 15.33
N ILE A 334 -6.52 28.44 15.98
CA ILE A 334 -5.22 28.01 15.41
C ILE A 334 -4.58 26.81 16.10
N TYR A 335 -5.07 26.40 17.28
CA TYR A 335 -4.58 25.21 17.98
C TYR A 335 -5.62 24.10 18.04
N TRP A 336 -6.87 24.35 18.46
CA TRP A 336 -7.86 23.26 18.62
C TRP A 336 -8.59 22.87 17.33
N VAL A 337 -9.15 23.85 16.60
CA VAL A 337 -9.90 23.59 15.37
C VAL A 337 -9.08 22.83 14.31
N PRO A 338 -7.81 23.17 14.04
CA PRO A 338 -7.05 22.43 13.04
C PRO A 338 -6.78 20.97 13.44
N GLN A 339 -6.68 20.63 14.73
CA GLN A 339 -6.61 19.23 15.18
C GLN A 339 -7.91 18.47 14.89
N VAL A 340 -9.08 19.09 15.13
CA VAL A 340 -10.38 18.46 14.82
C VAL A 340 -10.49 18.17 13.33
N VAL A 341 -10.19 19.15 12.48
CA VAL A 341 -10.25 19.02 11.02
C VAL A 341 -9.22 18.02 10.53
N GLY A 342 -7.99 18.09 11.05
CA GLY A 342 -6.90 17.19 10.73
C GLY A 342 -7.20 15.74 11.08
N GLY A 343 -7.62 15.49 12.33
CA GLY A 343 -8.04 14.18 12.81
C GLY A 343 -9.22 13.60 12.00
N SER A 344 -10.16 14.45 11.58
CA SER A 344 -11.26 14.02 10.69
C SER A 344 -10.73 13.53 9.34
N GLY A 345 -9.69 14.16 8.81
CA GLY A 345 -8.97 13.68 7.62
C GLY A 345 -8.34 12.30 7.83
N PHE A 346 -7.74 12.05 9.00
CA PHE A 346 -7.17 10.74 9.36
C PHE A 346 -8.25 9.67 9.48
N ILE A 347 -9.42 9.98 10.05
CA ILE A 347 -10.58 9.09 10.12
C ILE A 347 -11.04 8.68 8.72
N VAL A 348 -11.19 9.66 7.81
CA VAL A 348 -11.57 9.42 6.42
C VAL A 348 -10.50 8.55 5.73
N SER A 349 -9.23 8.89 5.89
CA SER A 349 -8.12 8.13 5.31
C SER A 349 -8.09 6.68 5.78
N GLY A 350 -8.12 6.44 7.10
CA GLY A 350 -8.14 5.10 7.69
C GLY A 350 -9.32 4.27 7.20
N THR A 351 -10.50 4.86 7.15
CA THR A 351 -11.72 4.22 6.62
C THR A 351 -11.56 3.84 5.15
N LEU A 352 -11.04 4.73 4.30
CA LEU A 352 -10.83 4.45 2.89
C LEU A 352 -9.77 3.37 2.67
N PHE A 353 -8.67 3.36 3.43
CA PHE A 353 -7.67 2.29 3.37
C PHE A 353 -8.23 0.93 3.83
N MET A 354 -9.11 0.90 4.83
CA MET A 354 -9.82 -0.33 5.20
C MET A 354 -10.66 -0.82 4.01
N ILE A 355 -11.51 0.05 3.46
CA ILE A 355 -12.43 -0.29 2.36
C ILE A 355 -11.67 -0.73 1.10
N GLU A 356 -10.51 -0.14 0.80
CA GLU A 356 -9.64 -0.52 -0.32
C GLU A 356 -9.29 -2.03 -0.27
N THR A 357 -9.04 -2.57 0.92
CA THR A 357 -8.65 -3.98 1.10
C THR A 357 -9.82 -4.95 1.19
N GLN A 358 -11.04 -4.44 1.29
CA GLN A 358 -12.24 -5.26 1.47
C GLN A 358 -12.83 -5.70 0.13
N LYS A 359 -13.36 -6.93 0.10
CA LYS A 359 -14.10 -7.44 -1.08
C LYS A 359 -15.40 -6.67 -1.32
N ARG A 360 -16.05 -6.27 -0.23
CA ARG A 360 -17.31 -5.51 -0.21
C ARG A 360 -17.20 -4.52 0.95
N TRP A 361 -17.78 -3.32 0.80
CA TRP A 361 -17.66 -2.25 1.78
C TRP A 361 -18.07 -2.66 3.21
N TYR A 362 -19.05 -3.57 3.34
CA TYR A 362 -19.56 -4.05 4.63
C TYR A 362 -18.86 -5.30 5.19
N LEU A 363 -17.94 -5.93 4.44
CA LEU A 363 -17.31 -7.18 4.86
C LEU A 363 -15.85 -6.93 5.24
N PRO A 364 -15.50 -6.86 6.55
CA PRO A 364 -14.14 -6.53 6.98
C PRO A 364 -13.13 -7.60 6.57
N ALA A 365 -11.91 -7.16 6.20
CA ALA A 365 -10.84 -8.03 5.73
C ALA A 365 -9.85 -8.34 6.86
N LEU A 366 -10.34 -8.98 7.93
CA LEU A 366 -9.57 -9.21 9.18
C LEU A 366 -8.27 -10.01 9.02
N ARG A 367 -8.09 -10.71 7.89
CA ARG A 367 -6.88 -11.50 7.59
C ARG A 367 -5.85 -10.72 6.77
N GLU A 368 -6.17 -9.52 6.31
CA GLU A 368 -5.31 -8.71 5.46
C GLU A 368 -4.59 -7.66 6.30
N LEU A 369 -3.24 -7.66 6.26
CA LEU A 369 -2.43 -6.68 7.00
C LEU A 369 -2.78 -5.23 6.62
N GLY A 370 -3.12 -4.99 5.35
CA GLY A 370 -3.53 -3.67 4.88
C GLY A 370 -4.79 -3.13 5.57
N TRP A 371 -5.72 -4.02 5.95
CA TRP A 371 -6.94 -3.65 6.64
C TRP A 371 -6.63 -3.18 8.07
N HIS A 372 -5.75 -3.90 8.78
CA HIS A 372 -5.29 -3.52 10.12
C HIS A 372 -4.57 -2.18 10.13
N ILE A 373 -3.74 -1.89 9.12
CA ILE A 373 -3.09 -0.58 8.98
C ILE A 373 -4.14 0.53 8.88
N GLY A 374 -5.18 0.34 8.07
CA GLY A 374 -6.28 1.31 7.98
C GLY A 374 -7.08 1.42 9.29
N MET A 375 -7.32 0.31 9.98
CA MET A 375 -8.03 0.28 11.26
C MET A 375 -7.28 1.05 12.36
N TRP A 376 -5.98 0.83 12.53
CA TRP A 376 -5.20 1.56 13.54
C TRP A 376 -5.09 3.04 13.19
N ASN A 377 -4.95 3.39 11.90
CA ASN A 377 -5.01 4.79 11.47
C ASN A 377 -6.38 5.44 11.78
N LEU A 378 -7.48 4.69 11.61
CA LEU A 378 -8.82 5.15 11.97
C LEU A 378 -8.95 5.37 13.48
N ILE A 379 -8.52 4.40 14.31
CA ILE A 379 -8.53 4.51 15.77
C ILE A 379 -7.75 5.75 16.18
N GLY A 380 -6.52 5.91 15.67
CA GLY A 380 -5.72 7.08 15.98
C GLY A 380 -6.36 8.39 15.54
N GLY A 381 -6.94 8.43 14.34
CA GLY A 381 -7.73 9.56 13.87
C GLY A 381 -8.87 9.94 14.80
N VAL A 382 -9.61 8.96 15.35
CA VAL A 382 -10.67 9.22 16.35
C VAL A 382 -10.08 9.82 17.62
N GLY A 383 -8.95 9.30 18.12
CA GLY A 383 -8.28 9.85 19.29
C GLY A 383 -7.82 11.31 19.09
N PHE A 384 -7.16 11.57 17.97
CA PHE A 384 -6.73 12.92 17.57
C PHE A 384 -7.88 13.88 17.27
N THR A 385 -9.08 13.40 16.93
CA THR A 385 -10.28 14.23 16.82
C THR A 385 -10.94 14.47 18.17
N LEU A 386 -11.01 13.47 19.05
CA LEU A 386 -11.65 13.61 20.36
C LEU A 386 -10.82 14.46 21.33
N CYS A 387 -9.49 14.36 21.28
CA CYS A 387 -8.61 15.19 22.10
C CYS A 387 -8.96 16.69 22.03
N PRO A 388 -8.94 17.34 20.85
CA PRO A 388 -9.26 18.75 20.73
C PRO A 388 -10.74 19.08 21.00
N ILE A 389 -11.67 18.15 20.75
CA ILE A 389 -13.09 18.33 21.09
C ILE A 389 -13.25 18.55 22.60
N PHE A 390 -12.53 17.77 23.42
CA PHE A 390 -12.52 17.98 24.86
C PHE A 390 -11.67 19.21 25.25
N GLY A 391 -10.58 19.47 24.52
CA GLY A 391 -9.66 20.60 24.74
C GLY A 391 -10.28 22.00 24.66
N PHE A 392 -11.45 22.16 24.04
CA PHE A 392 -12.19 23.43 24.04
C PHE A 392 -12.66 23.90 25.42
N GLY A 393 -12.64 23.03 26.44
CA GLY A 393 -13.03 23.41 27.81
C GLY A 393 -11.95 23.07 28.83
N THR A 394 -11.93 23.82 29.92
CA THR A 394 -10.94 23.69 31.01
C THR A 394 -11.41 22.85 32.19
N ALA A 395 -12.63 22.30 32.14
CA ALA A 395 -13.14 21.41 33.19
C ALA A 395 -12.23 20.19 33.36
N GLU A 396 -11.94 19.79 34.61
CA GLU A 396 -10.96 18.75 34.90
C GLU A 396 -11.22 17.43 34.16
N TRP A 397 -12.49 17.00 34.10
CA TRP A 397 -12.87 15.79 33.36
C TRP A 397 -12.60 15.91 31.85
N ARG A 398 -12.70 17.12 31.27
CA ARG A 398 -12.39 17.36 29.86
C ARG A 398 -10.89 17.31 29.60
N VAL A 399 -10.09 17.90 30.48
CA VAL A 399 -8.62 17.85 30.40
C VAL A 399 -8.15 16.39 30.46
N LEU A 400 -8.71 15.60 31.39
CA LEU A 400 -8.43 14.17 31.46
C LEU A 400 -8.84 13.42 30.18
N GLN A 401 -10.05 13.67 29.66
CA GLN A 401 -10.51 13.03 28.43
C GLN A 401 -9.71 13.46 27.19
N SER A 402 -9.24 14.72 27.15
CA SER A 402 -8.35 15.23 26.11
C SER A 402 -7.04 14.44 26.10
N SER A 403 -6.36 14.38 27.25
CA SER A 403 -5.09 13.64 27.38
C SER A 403 -5.27 12.14 27.18
N ALA A 404 -6.36 11.55 27.66
CA ALA A 404 -6.65 10.13 27.43
C ALA A 404 -6.90 9.83 25.95
N SER A 405 -7.63 10.71 25.24
CA SER A 405 -7.91 10.58 23.81
C SER A 405 -6.65 10.65 22.95
N THR A 406 -5.73 11.55 23.31
CA THR A 406 -4.37 11.54 22.75
C THR A 406 -3.71 10.19 23.05
N PHE A 407 -3.69 9.76 24.31
CA PHE A 407 -2.95 8.57 24.73
C PHE A 407 -3.32 7.29 23.97
N TRP A 408 -4.60 6.92 23.90
CA TRP A 408 -4.97 5.71 23.18
C TRP A 408 -4.97 5.90 21.65
N GLY A 409 -5.07 7.14 21.16
CA GLY A 409 -5.04 7.47 19.73
C GLY A 409 -3.65 7.37 19.08
N GLU A 410 -2.60 7.22 19.86
CA GLU A 410 -1.22 7.19 19.34
C GLU A 410 -0.66 5.77 19.15
N TYR A 411 -1.42 4.76 19.57
CA TYR A 411 -1.18 3.33 19.31
C TYR A 411 -1.82 2.90 17.99
#